data_AF-A0A059BJ26-F1
#
_entry.id   AF-A0A059BJ26-F1
#
_cell.length_a   1.000
_cell.length_b   1.000
_cell.length_c   1.000
_cell.angle_alpha   90.00
_cell.angle_beta   90.00
_cell.angle_gamma   90.00
#
_symmetry.space_group_name_H-M   'P 1'
#
loop_
_entity.id
_entity.type
_entity.pdbx_description
1 polymer ?
#
loop_
_entity_poly.entity_id
_entity_poly.type
_entity_poly.pdbx_seq_one_letter_code
_entity_poly.pdbx_strand_id
1 'polypeptide(L)'
;MVSRHLIGFLVFLILTVANFVDVPQVADLLGLFSSFQGTNSLVNLNQITEEEMKVGSLQAAVTQWPFFIFLGGSMFCLLPSSICHLFSCHSHCLNIQLLRIDYVGITVMIITSFSPPIYYIFQCEPHWQLIYLGGITAMGMFTVMTLLTPSLSSGKFWAFRAMLFSSMAFFGIIPAIHGCIVNWSNPQRSITLAYELAMALSYITGTLFYVSRIPERLKPGWFDLAGHSHQIFHVFVIMGALAHYGATLLLLPWRDRVGCNGTV
;
A
#
# COMPACT_ATOMS: atom_id res chain seq x y z
N MET A 1 -22.27 -4.93 -3.80
CA MET A 1 -20.95 -5.34 -3.27
C MET A 1 -19.75 -4.71 -4.01
N VAL A 2 -19.87 -4.43 -5.31
CA VAL A 2 -18.86 -3.79 -6.20
C VAL A 2 -18.35 -2.41 -5.74
N SER A 3 -19.09 -1.70 -4.88
CA SER A 3 -18.85 -0.28 -4.59
C SER A 3 -17.55 0.05 -3.84
N ARG A 4 -17.01 -0.84 -2.99
CA ARG A 4 -15.85 -0.47 -2.13
C ARG A 4 -14.47 -0.68 -2.73
N HIS A 5 -14.30 -1.71 -3.57
CA HIS A 5 -13.03 -1.91 -4.28
C HIS A 5 -12.82 -0.84 -5.35
N LEU A 6 -13.92 -0.41 -5.99
CA LEU A 6 -13.91 0.72 -6.90
C LEU A 6 -13.55 2.02 -6.17
N ILE A 7 -14.06 2.25 -4.96
CA ILE A 7 -13.64 3.39 -4.13
C ILE A 7 -12.12 3.35 -3.88
N GLY A 8 -11.57 2.19 -3.50
CA GLY A 8 -10.13 2.04 -3.33
C GLY A 8 -9.36 2.39 -4.61
N PHE A 9 -9.74 1.81 -5.75
CA PHE A 9 -9.15 2.13 -7.04
C PHE A 9 -9.24 3.63 -7.37
N LEU A 10 -10.42 4.24 -7.17
CA LEU A 10 -10.63 5.67 -7.41
C LEU A 10 -9.78 6.54 -6.49
N VAL A 11 -9.59 6.16 -5.23
CA VAL A 11 -8.68 6.85 -4.31
C VAL A 11 -7.26 6.83 -4.87
N PHE A 12 -6.72 5.67 -5.25
CA PHE A 12 -5.38 5.57 -5.81
C PHE A 12 -5.25 6.26 -7.18
N LEU A 13 -6.30 6.24 -8.01
CA LEU A 13 -6.36 6.99 -9.26
C LEU A 13 -6.31 8.50 -9.01
N ILE A 14 -7.11 9.00 -8.07
CA ILE A 14 -7.13 10.42 -7.67
C ILE A 14 -5.75 10.81 -7.12
N LEU A 15 -5.17 10.01 -6.23
CA LEU A 15 -3.82 10.26 -5.72
C LEU A 15 -2.79 10.28 -6.85
N THR A 16 -2.87 9.36 -7.81
CA THR A 16 -1.98 9.34 -8.98
C THR A 16 -2.13 10.62 -9.79
N VAL A 17 -3.37 11.01 -10.12
CA VAL A 17 -3.63 12.24 -10.89
C VAL A 17 -3.20 13.48 -10.11
N ALA A 18 -3.45 13.56 -8.81
CA ALA A 18 -3.07 14.67 -7.95
C ALA A 18 -1.56 14.80 -7.71
N ASN A 19 -0.80 13.72 -7.89
CA ASN A 19 0.66 13.76 -7.86
C ASN A 19 1.28 13.97 -9.25
N PHE A 20 0.53 13.68 -10.32
CA PHE A 20 0.97 13.86 -11.71
C PHE A 20 0.66 15.27 -12.23
N VAL A 21 -0.47 15.83 -11.78
CA VAL A 21 -0.88 17.21 -12.00
C VAL A 21 -0.67 17.87 -10.65
N ASP A 22 0.25 18.83 -10.53
CA ASP A 22 0.52 19.58 -9.29
C ASP A 22 -0.73 20.36 -8.82
N VAL A 23 -1.75 19.66 -8.32
CA VAL A 23 -3.05 20.23 -7.95
C VAL A 23 -3.09 20.39 -6.44
N PRO A 24 -3.30 21.60 -5.91
CA PRO A 24 -3.38 21.89 -4.47
C PRO A 24 -4.62 21.29 -3.75
N GLN A 25 -5.31 20.31 -4.33
CA GLN A 25 -6.59 19.77 -3.84
C GLN A 25 -6.47 18.69 -2.75
N VAL A 26 -5.26 18.28 -2.38
CA VAL A 26 -5.06 17.32 -1.26
C VAL A 26 -5.47 17.95 0.08
N ALA A 27 -5.28 19.27 0.23
CA ALA A 27 -5.74 20.05 1.38
C ALA A 27 -7.27 20.08 1.49
N ASP A 28 -7.99 20.09 0.36
CA ASP A 28 -9.46 20.05 0.34
C ASP A 28 -10.02 18.68 0.71
N LEU A 29 -9.35 17.58 0.33
CA LEU A 29 -9.78 16.23 0.70
C LEU A 29 -9.49 15.90 2.17
N LEU A 30 -8.30 16.27 2.68
CA LEU A 30 -7.97 16.20 4.10
C LEU A 30 -8.83 17.17 4.94
N GLY A 31 -9.18 18.32 4.36
CA GLY A 31 -10.16 19.28 4.87
C GLY A 31 -11.58 18.70 4.95
N LEU A 32 -11.97 17.85 3.99
CA LEU A 32 -13.25 17.14 3.98
C LEU A 32 -13.33 16.08 5.09
N PHE A 33 -12.20 15.41 5.39
CA PHE A 33 -12.09 14.49 6.53
C PHE A 33 -12.02 15.22 7.88
N SER A 34 -11.35 16.38 7.95
CA SER A 34 -11.27 17.20 9.18
C SER A 34 -12.56 17.97 9.47
N SER A 35 -13.36 18.29 8.44
CA SER A 35 -14.71 18.86 8.59
C SER A 35 -15.69 17.88 9.27
N PHE A 36 -15.38 16.58 9.27
CA PHE A 36 -16.09 15.57 10.06
C PHE A 36 -15.79 15.67 11.57
N GLN A 37 -14.82 16.48 11.98
CA GLN A 37 -14.37 16.62 13.36
C GLN A 37 -14.10 18.10 13.67
N GLY A 38 -15.18 18.86 13.85
CA GLY A 38 -15.11 20.30 14.06
C GLY A 38 -14.31 20.71 15.30
N THR A 39 -13.35 21.63 15.15
CA THR A 39 -13.30 22.95 15.83
C THR A 39 -12.07 23.80 15.46
N ASN A 40 -12.34 25.07 15.11
CA ASN A 40 -11.59 26.32 15.31
C ASN A 40 -10.05 26.36 15.23
N SER A 41 -9.49 26.76 14.08
CA SER A 41 -8.20 27.51 14.01
C SER A 41 -7.96 28.13 12.62
N LEU A 42 -8.61 29.25 12.33
CA LEU A 42 -8.41 30.02 11.08
C LEU A 42 -7.11 30.85 11.04
N VAL A 43 -6.31 30.87 12.11
CA VAL A 43 -5.05 31.63 12.17
C VAL A 43 -3.85 30.79 11.69
N ASN A 44 -3.97 29.46 11.60
CA ASN A 44 -2.90 28.57 11.13
C ASN A 44 -2.93 28.30 9.61
N LEU A 45 -4.01 28.66 8.91
CA LEU A 45 -4.24 28.20 7.53
C LEU A 45 -3.24 28.82 6.54
N ASN A 46 -2.93 30.12 6.67
CA ASN A 46 -2.04 30.84 5.74
C ASN A 46 -0.59 30.37 5.82
N GLN A 47 -0.14 29.92 7.00
CA GLN A 47 1.22 29.44 7.21
C GLN A 47 1.40 28.01 6.69
N ILE A 48 0.33 27.21 6.74
CA ILE A 48 0.25 25.88 6.11
C ILE A 48 0.19 26.01 4.58
N THR A 49 -0.52 27.01 4.04
CA THR A 49 -0.61 27.20 2.58
C THR A 49 0.71 27.60 1.96
N GLU A 50 1.52 28.43 2.63
CA GLU A 50 2.86 28.79 2.15
C GLU A 50 3.86 27.63 2.23
N GLU A 51 3.77 26.76 3.26
CA GLU A 51 4.57 25.54 3.32
C GLU A 51 4.11 24.51 2.27
N GLU A 52 2.80 24.30 2.07
CA GLU A 52 2.25 23.38 1.06
C GLU A 52 2.56 23.81 -0.38
N MET A 53 2.51 25.12 -0.70
CA MET A 53 2.92 25.63 -2.02
C MET A 53 4.42 25.42 -2.26
N LYS A 54 5.24 25.49 -1.20
CA LYS A 54 6.67 25.18 -1.27
C LYS A 54 6.89 23.68 -1.46
N VAL A 55 6.14 22.82 -0.78
CA VAL A 55 6.16 21.36 -0.95
C VAL A 55 5.79 20.95 -2.37
N GLY A 56 4.74 21.55 -2.97
CA GLY A 56 4.35 21.31 -4.36
C GLY A 56 5.44 21.71 -5.37
N SER A 57 6.09 22.86 -5.17
CA SER A 57 7.21 23.29 -6.03
C SER A 57 8.49 22.47 -5.84
N LEU A 58 8.70 21.86 -4.66
CA LEU A 58 9.83 20.98 -4.38
C LEU A 58 9.62 19.59 -5.01
N GLN A 59 8.36 19.11 -5.05
CA GLN A 59 7.97 17.80 -5.57
C GLN A 59 8.38 17.61 -7.05
N ALA A 60 8.38 18.67 -7.86
CA ALA A 60 8.70 18.64 -9.28
C ALA A 60 10.20 18.37 -9.60
N ALA A 61 11.11 18.46 -8.64
CA ALA A 61 12.54 18.21 -8.83
C ALA A 61 12.98 16.76 -8.47
N VAL A 62 12.07 15.93 -7.94
CA VAL A 62 12.38 14.65 -7.29
C VAL A 62 12.15 13.46 -8.22
N THR A 63 12.90 12.38 -8.04
CA THR A 63 12.64 11.10 -8.73
C THR A 63 11.37 10.44 -8.16
N GLN A 64 10.23 10.72 -8.81
CA GLN A 64 8.91 10.24 -8.40
C GLN A 64 8.53 8.86 -8.96
N TRP A 65 9.31 8.30 -9.88
CA TRP A 65 9.00 7.00 -10.50
C TRP A 65 8.76 5.85 -9.48
N PRO A 66 9.47 5.72 -8.34
CA PRO A 66 9.23 4.63 -7.39
C PRO A 66 7.84 4.72 -6.76
N PHE A 67 7.40 5.95 -6.51
CA PHE A 67 6.08 6.26 -5.97
C PHE A 67 4.97 5.90 -6.95
N PHE A 68 5.12 6.25 -8.24
CA PHE A 68 4.15 5.86 -9.27
C PHE A 68 4.10 4.36 -9.52
N ILE A 69 5.21 3.63 -9.34
CA ILE A 69 5.21 2.16 -9.39
C ILE A 69 4.33 1.59 -8.28
N PHE A 70 4.46 2.09 -7.05
CA PHE A 70 3.59 1.67 -5.95
C PHE A 70 2.11 1.97 -6.25
N LEU A 71 1.79 3.21 -6.66
CA LEU A 71 0.41 3.60 -6.98
C LEU A 71 -0.19 2.73 -8.10
N GLY A 72 0.57 2.51 -9.18
CA GLY A 72 0.16 1.64 -10.28
C GLY A 72 -0.05 0.18 -9.82
N GLY A 73 0.81 -0.33 -8.95
CA GLY A 73 0.66 -1.65 -8.35
C GLY A 73 -0.58 -1.78 -7.47
N SER A 74 -0.88 -0.77 -6.64
CA SER A 74 -2.12 -0.70 -5.84
C SER A 74 -3.36 -0.66 -6.73
N MET A 75 -3.34 0.14 -7.80
CA MET A 75 -4.43 0.17 -8.78
C MET A 75 -4.63 -1.18 -9.47
N PHE A 76 -3.53 -1.83 -9.89
CA PHE A 76 -3.56 -3.17 -10.48
C PHE A 76 -4.06 -4.23 -9.49
N CYS A 77 -3.85 -4.08 -8.19
CA CYS A 77 -4.41 -4.98 -7.19
C CYS A 77 -5.94 -4.79 -7.04
N LEU A 78 -6.41 -3.55 -7.01
CA LEU A 78 -7.81 -3.23 -6.69
C LEU A 78 -8.77 -3.37 -7.90
N LEU A 79 -8.26 -3.20 -9.12
CA LEU A 79 -9.03 -3.34 -10.36
C LEU A 79 -9.59 -4.75 -10.59
N PRO A 80 -8.75 -5.82 -10.65
CA PRO A 80 -9.23 -7.18 -10.81
C PRO A 80 -10.13 -7.62 -9.68
N SER A 81 -9.86 -7.17 -8.45
CA SER A 81 -10.72 -7.42 -7.29
C SER A 81 -12.13 -6.89 -7.50
N SER A 82 -12.26 -5.66 -8.02
CA SER A 82 -13.55 -5.04 -8.37
C SER A 82 -14.28 -5.82 -9.47
N ILE A 83 -13.56 -6.23 -10.52
CA ILE A 83 -14.08 -6.98 -11.66
C ILE A 83 -14.52 -8.38 -11.22
N CYS A 84 -13.75 -9.05 -10.35
CA CYS A 84 -14.06 -10.35 -9.78
C CYS A 84 -15.44 -10.33 -9.10
N HIS A 85 -15.68 -9.35 -8.22
CA HIS A 85 -16.97 -9.22 -7.52
C HIS A 85 -18.13 -8.83 -8.43
N LEU A 86 -17.87 -8.15 -9.55
CA LEU A 86 -18.91 -7.80 -10.53
C LEU A 86 -19.32 -9.01 -11.40
N PHE A 87 -18.36 -9.85 -11.80
CA PHE A 87 -18.60 -10.98 -12.71
C PHE A 87 -18.62 -12.35 -12.02
N SER A 88 -18.61 -12.40 -10.69
CA SER A 88 -18.61 -13.66 -9.91
C SER A 88 -19.76 -14.61 -10.27
N CYS A 89 -20.90 -14.09 -10.73
CA CYS A 89 -22.08 -14.87 -11.09
C CYS A 89 -22.15 -15.25 -12.59
N HIS A 90 -21.20 -14.80 -13.42
CA HIS A 90 -21.29 -14.98 -14.87
C HIS A 90 -20.93 -16.39 -15.32
N SER A 91 -19.73 -16.88 -14.97
CA SER A 91 -19.34 -18.27 -15.26
C SER A 91 -18.31 -18.78 -14.26
N HIS A 92 -18.37 -20.09 -13.98
CA HIS A 92 -17.45 -20.75 -13.06
C HIS A 92 -15.97 -20.62 -13.50
N CYS A 93 -15.71 -20.75 -14.81
CA CYS A 93 -14.36 -20.61 -15.36
C CYS A 93 -13.82 -19.17 -15.18
N LEU A 94 -14.64 -18.16 -15.51
CA LEU A 94 -14.25 -16.77 -15.37
C LEU A 94 -14.00 -16.40 -13.90
N ASN A 95 -14.84 -16.87 -12.99
CA ASN A 95 -14.67 -16.62 -11.56
C ASN A 95 -13.34 -17.18 -11.01
N ILE A 96 -12.95 -18.39 -11.42
CA ILE A 96 -11.64 -18.97 -11.04
C ILE A 96 -10.48 -18.15 -11.60
N GLN A 97 -10.58 -17.69 -12.85
CA GLN A 97 -9.54 -16.85 -13.45
C GLN A 97 -9.41 -15.50 -12.75
N LEU A 98 -10.53 -14.83 -12.47
CA LEU A 98 -10.53 -13.54 -11.77
C LEU A 98 -9.97 -13.66 -10.35
N LEU A 99 -10.28 -14.75 -9.62
CA LEU A 99 -9.70 -15.01 -8.31
C LEU A 99 -8.18 -15.23 -8.37
N ARG A 100 -7.67 -15.89 -9.42
CA ARG A 100 -6.22 -16.04 -9.63
C ARG A 100 -5.55 -14.69 -9.91
N ILE A 101 -6.19 -13.85 -10.71
CA ILE A 101 -5.68 -12.50 -11.01
C ILE A 101 -5.70 -11.63 -9.74
N ASP A 102 -6.69 -11.76 -8.87
CA ASP A 102 -6.73 -11.07 -7.57
C ASP A 102 -5.52 -11.43 -6.69
N TYR A 103 -5.15 -12.72 -6.62
CA TYR A 103 -3.93 -13.16 -5.93
C TYR A 103 -2.64 -12.64 -6.55
N VAL A 104 -2.58 -12.56 -7.89
CA VAL A 104 -1.45 -11.93 -8.60
C VAL A 104 -1.40 -10.44 -8.25
N GLY A 105 -2.54 -9.76 -8.22
CA GLY A 105 -2.67 -8.37 -7.82
C GLY A 105 -2.07 -8.08 -6.44
N ILE A 106 -2.41 -8.90 -5.44
CA ILE A 106 -1.83 -8.80 -4.09
C ILE A 106 -0.30 -8.94 -4.15
N THR A 107 0.21 -9.91 -4.92
CA THR A 107 1.66 -10.15 -5.03
C THR A 107 2.36 -8.97 -5.71
N VAL A 108 1.77 -8.41 -6.76
CA VAL A 108 2.27 -7.20 -7.44
C VAL A 108 2.26 -6.00 -6.50
N MET A 109 1.21 -5.81 -5.71
CA MET A 109 1.15 -4.72 -4.73
C MET A 109 2.29 -4.82 -3.70
N ILE A 110 2.60 -6.02 -3.22
CA ILE A 110 3.71 -6.24 -2.29
C ILE A 110 5.05 -5.92 -2.96
N ILE A 111 5.30 -6.38 -4.19
CA ILE A 111 6.56 -6.09 -4.89
C ILE A 111 6.73 -4.57 -5.09
N THR A 112 5.67 -3.93 -5.60
CA THR A 112 5.70 -2.50 -5.94
C THR A 112 5.77 -1.59 -4.71
N SER A 113 5.18 -1.97 -3.57
CA SER A 113 5.30 -1.22 -2.31
C SER A 113 6.73 -1.21 -1.74
N PHE A 114 7.59 -2.16 -2.11
CA PHE A 114 9.00 -2.09 -1.71
C PHE A 114 9.78 -1.03 -2.51
N SER A 115 9.28 -0.59 -3.67
CA SER A 115 10.02 0.32 -4.56
C SER A 115 10.30 1.68 -3.92
N PRO A 116 9.31 2.43 -3.39
CA PRO A 116 9.58 3.71 -2.75
C PRO A 116 10.51 3.66 -1.53
N PRO A 117 10.24 2.87 -0.46
CA PRO A 117 11.07 2.90 0.73
C PRO A 117 12.49 2.44 0.44
N ILE A 118 12.69 1.38 -0.37
CA ILE A 118 14.04 0.90 -0.69
C ILE A 118 14.82 1.95 -1.50
N TYR A 119 14.18 2.55 -2.51
CA TYR A 119 14.84 3.55 -3.33
C TYR A 119 15.24 4.79 -2.50
N TYR A 120 14.33 5.34 -1.69
CA TYR A 120 14.60 6.55 -0.91
C TYR A 120 15.51 6.29 0.31
N ILE A 121 15.43 5.13 0.96
CA ILE A 121 16.29 4.79 2.11
C ILE A 121 17.74 4.48 1.68
N PHE A 122 17.91 3.84 0.52
CA PHE A 122 19.22 3.39 0.03
C PHE A 122 19.68 4.13 -1.23
N GLN A 123 19.22 5.36 -1.47
CA GLN A 123 19.52 6.10 -2.71
C GLN A 123 21.03 6.20 -3.00
N CYS A 124 21.85 6.34 -1.96
CA CYS A 124 23.30 6.48 -2.05
C CYS A 124 24.04 5.14 -2.15
N GLU A 125 23.33 4.03 -1.94
CA GLU A 125 23.87 2.67 -1.91
C GLU A 125 23.10 1.78 -2.90
N PRO A 126 23.33 1.94 -4.22
CA PRO A 126 22.57 1.24 -5.26
C PRO A 126 22.69 -0.29 -5.19
N HIS A 127 23.77 -0.79 -4.58
CA HIS A 127 23.95 -2.23 -4.36
C HIS A 127 22.84 -2.82 -3.50
N TRP A 128 22.46 -2.15 -2.40
CA TRP A 128 21.39 -2.61 -1.51
C TRP A 128 20.01 -2.50 -2.15
N GLN A 129 19.79 -1.48 -3.00
CA GLN A 129 18.56 -1.38 -3.78
C GLN A 129 18.38 -2.61 -4.67
N LEU A 130 19.42 -3.02 -5.40
CA LEU A 130 19.38 -4.19 -6.27
C LEU A 130 19.12 -5.48 -5.49
N ILE A 131 19.78 -5.67 -4.35
CA ILE A 131 19.59 -6.86 -3.51
C ILE A 131 18.16 -6.95 -3.00
N TYR A 132 17.63 -5.87 -2.43
CA TYR A 132 16.30 -5.90 -1.82
C TYR A 132 15.18 -5.94 -2.85
N LEU A 133 15.23 -5.11 -3.91
CA LEU A 133 14.23 -5.12 -4.98
C LEU A 133 14.30 -6.40 -5.81
N GLY A 134 15.51 -6.90 -6.10
CA GLY A 134 15.71 -8.18 -6.77
C GLY A 134 15.17 -9.35 -5.94
N GLY A 135 15.46 -9.35 -4.63
CA GLY A 135 15.00 -10.38 -3.69
C GLY A 135 13.47 -10.46 -3.60
N ILE A 136 12.80 -9.34 -3.34
CA ILE A 136 11.33 -9.32 -3.25
C ILE A 136 10.67 -9.67 -4.58
N THR A 137 11.26 -9.23 -5.70
CA THR A 137 10.76 -9.58 -7.04
C THR A 137 10.91 -11.07 -7.31
N ALA A 138 12.05 -11.69 -6.97
CA ALA A 138 12.25 -13.12 -7.14
C ALA A 138 11.27 -13.95 -6.29
N MET A 139 11.07 -13.57 -5.02
CA MET A 139 10.08 -14.20 -4.14
C MET A 139 8.65 -14.04 -4.66
N GLY A 140 8.31 -12.85 -5.15
CA GLY A 140 7.00 -12.57 -5.72
C GLY A 140 6.74 -13.30 -7.03
N MET A 141 7.74 -13.41 -7.92
CA MET A 141 7.64 -14.22 -9.14
C MET A 141 7.42 -15.69 -8.82
N PHE A 142 8.17 -16.24 -7.86
CA PHE A 142 7.97 -17.61 -7.38
C PHE A 142 6.54 -17.82 -6.82
N THR A 143 6.04 -16.83 -6.08
CA THR A 143 4.67 -16.83 -5.54
C THR A 143 3.62 -16.80 -6.66
N VAL A 144 3.77 -15.93 -7.66
CA VAL A 144 2.89 -15.87 -8.84
C VAL A 144 2.89 -17.20 -9.59
N MET A 145 4.07 -17.78 -9.88
CA MET A 145 4.16 -19.07 -10.59
C MET A 145 3.44 -20.18 -9.82
N THR A 146 3.59 -20.21 -8.49
CA THR A 146 2.88 -21.17 -7.63
C THR A 146 1.37 -20.97 -7.69
N LEU A 147 0.89 -19.72 -7.58
CA LEU A 147 -0.53 -19.39 -7.53
C LEU A 147 -1.25 -19.63 -8.86
N LEU A 148 -0.54 -19.48 -9.98
CA LEU A 148 -1.06 -19.77 -11.31
C LEU A 148 -1.06 -21.26 -11.64
N THR A 149 -0.27 -22.07 -10.92
CA THR A 149 -0.21 -23.52 -11.10
C THR A 149 -1.45 -24.20 -10.48
N PRO A 150 -2.32 -24.87 -11.28
CA PRO A 150 -3.59 -25.41 -10.80
C PRO A 150 -3.47 -26.39 -9.63
N SER A 151 -2.46 -27.27 -9.65
CA SER A 151 -2.24 -28.28 -8.60
C SER A 151 -1.92 -27.64 -7.24
N LEU A 152 -1.09 -26.59 -7.25
CA LEU A 152 -0.65 -25.85 -6.06
C LEU A 152 -1.66 -24.78 -5.62
N SER A 153 -2.55 -24.35 -6.50
CA SER A 153 -3.64 -23.41 -6.19
C SER A 153 -4.82 -24.04 -5.44
N SER A 154 -4.86 -25.38 -5.30
CA SER A 154 -5.98 -26.08 -4.67
C SER A 154 -6.10 -25.77 -3.18
N GLY A 155 -7.33 -25.88 -2.63
CA GLY A 155 -7.60 -25.60 -1.22
C GLY A 155 -6.75 -26.40 -0.22
N LYS A 156 -6.19 -27.54 -0.64
CA LYS A 156 -5.28 -28.36 0.18
C LYS A 156 -3.97 -27.66 0.52
N PHE A 157 -3.50 -26.72 -0.32
CA PHE A 157 -2.25 -25.99 -0.14
C PHE A 157 -2.44 -24.57 0.42
N TRP A 158 -3.54 -24.33 1.14
CA TRP A 158 -3.81 -23.02 1.74
C TRP A 158 -2.70 -22.55 2.69
N ALA A 159 -2.15 -23.47 3.51
CA ALA A 159 -1.04 -23.17 4.42
C ALA A 159 0.24 -22.81 3.66
N PHE A 160 0.53 -23.50 2.55
CA PHE A 160 1.67 -23.19 1.70
C PHE A 160 1.57 -21.78 1.09
N ARG A 161 0.39 -21.40 0.59
CA ARG A 161 0.14 -20.03 0.10
C ARG A 161 0.30 -18.98 1.20
N ALA A 162 -0.21 -19.26 2.40
CA ALA A 162 -0.02 -18.36 3.54
C ALA A 162 1.47 -18.17 3.89
N MET A 163 2.27 -19.24 3.84
CA MET A 163 3.72 -19.15 4.06
C MET A 163 4.43 -18.31 3.00
N LEU A 164 4.03 -18.37 1.73
CA LEU A 164 4.60 -17.55 0.65
C LEU A 164 4.38 -16.05 0.90
N PHE A 165 3.13 -15.64 1.17
CA PHE A 165 2.85 -14.23 1.49
C PHE A 165 3.51 -13.79 2.80
N SER A 166 3.56 -14.67 3.80
CA SER A 166 4.22 -14.37 5.09
C SER A 166 5.72 -14.18 4.91
N SER A 167 6.40 -15.00 4.10
CA SER A 167 7.84 -14.86 3.88
C SER A 167 8.18 -13.55 3.19
N MET A 168 7.38 -13.11 2.21
CA MET A 168 7.52 -11.80 1.58
C MET A 168 7.34 -10.66 2.58
N ALA A 169 6.37 -10.76 3.49
CA ALA A 169 6.17 -9.77 4.55
C ALA A 169 7.36 -9.73 5.53
N PHE A 170 7.83 -10.89 6.00
CA PHE A 170 8.98 -10.97 6.89
C PHE A 170 10.28 -10.48 6.23
N PHE A 171 10.43 -10.68 4.93
CA PHE A 171 11.57 -10.13 4.19
C PHE A 171 11.67 -8.61 4.34
N GLY A 172 10.55 -7.89 4.43
CA GLY A 172 10.50 -6.44 4.63
C GLY A 172 11.08 -5.94 5.96
N ILE A 173 11.18 -6.81 6.98
CA ILE A 173 11.79 -6.44 8.27
C ILE A 173 13.30 -6.19 8.12
N ILE A 174 13.97 -6.96 7.26
CA ILE A 174 15.42 -6.87 7.03
C ILE A 174 15.82 -5.48 6.49
N PRO A 175 15.29 -5.00 5.35
CA PRO A 175 15.62 -3.66 4.86
C PRO A 175 15.12 -2.55 5.78
N ALA A 176 14.03 -2.76 6.53
CA ALA A 176 13.58 -1.77 7.52
C ALA A 176 14.60 -1.59 8.65
N ILE A 177 15.10 -2.68 9.24
CA ILE A 177 16.16 -2.63 10.27
C ILE A 177 17.44 -2.04 9.69
N HIS A 178 17.88 -2.50 8.53
CA HIS A 178 19.09 -2.00 7.88
C HIS A 178 18.97 -0.50 7.57
N GLY A 179 17.82 -0.06 7.05
CA GLY A 179 17.52 1.34 6.80
C GLY A 179 17.57 2.22 8.05
N CYS A 180 17.09 1.71 9.19
CA CYS A 180 17.15 2.40 10.48
C CYS A 180 18.57 2.59 11.01
N ILE A 181 19.45 1.62 10.75
CA ILE A 181 20.86 1.65 11.15
C ILE A 181 21.62 2.67 10.27
N VAL A 182 21.46 2.57 8.94
CA VAL A 182 22.19 3.43 7.99
C VAL A 182 21.72 4.89 8.09
N ASN A 183 20.44 5.12 8.35
CA ASN A 183 19.88 6.47 8.44
C ASN A 183 19.53 6.84 9.90
N TRP A 184 20.41 6.49 10.84
CA TRP A 184 20.14 6.66 12.27
C TRP A 184 19.86 8.11 12.68
N SER A 185 20.53 9.07 12.03
CA SER A 185 20.41 10.51 12.30
C SER A 185 19.15 11.16 11.72
N ASN A 186 18.33 10.43 10.96
CA ASN A 186 17.12 10.96 10.34
C ASN A 186 16.08 11.34 11.42
N PRO A 187 15.71 12.63 11.58
CA PRO A 187 14.75 13.04 12.60
C PRO A 187 13.31 12.58 12.29
N GLN A 188 12.96 12.34 11.03
CA GLN A 188 11.65 11.81 10.61
C GLN A 188 11.53 10.29 10.80
N ARG A 189 12.63 9.57 11.10
CA ARG A 189 12.65 8.10 11.19
C ARG A 189 11.54 7.54 12.07
N SER A 190 11.34 8.10 13.26
CA SER A 190 10.33 7.60 14.21
C SER A 190 8.91 7.72 13.67
N ILE A 191 8.62 8.80 12.94
CA ILE A 191 7.30 9.04 12.33
C ILE A 191 7.13 8.09 11.13
N THR A 192 8.13 7.98 10.25
CA THR A 192 8.10 7.02 9.12
C THR A 192 7.88 5.59 9.61
N LEU A 193 8.59 5.16 10.67
CA LEU A 193 8.39 3.85 11.28
C LEU A 193 7.00 3.68 11.89
N ALA A 194 6.41 4.73 12.46
CA ALA A 194 5.05 4.67 12.96
C ALA A 194 4.03 4.45 11.83
N TYR A 195 4.21 5.08 10.66
CA TYR A 195 3.37 4.83 9.49
C TYR A 195 3.57 3.41 8.92
N GLU A 196 4.80 2.91 8.84
CA GLU A 196 5.08 1.53 8.40
C GLU A 196 4.53 0.49 9.40
N LEU A 197 4.60 0.78 10.70
CA LEU A 197 3.97 -0.05 11.74
C LEU A 197 2.44 -0.02 11.63
N ALA A 198 1.85 1.15 11.38
CA ALA A 198 0.41 1.28 11.14
C ALA A 198 -0.03 0.50 9.89
N MET A 199 0.77 0.50 8.83
CA MET A 199 0.56 -0.36 7.65
C MET A 199 0.59 -1.84 8.06
N ALA A 200 1.63 -2.29 8.75
CA ALA A 200 1.77 -3.69 9.15
C ALA A 200 0.61 -4.16 10.04
N LEU A 201 0.23 -3.36 11.04
CA LEU A 201 -0.92 -3.63 11.91
C LEU A 201 -2.22 -3.69 11.11
N SER A 202 -2.42 -2.77 10.17
CA SER A 202 -3.62 -2.77 9.31
C SER A 202 -3.73 -4.07 8.51
N TYR A 203 -2.65 -4.52 7.86
CA TYR A 203 -2.65 -5.77 7.10
C TYR A 203 -2.87 -7.01 7.98
N ILE A 204 -2.24 -7.06 9.16
CA ILE A 204 -2.43 -8.15 10.12
C ILE A 204 -3.89 -8.20 10.58
N THR A 205 -4.44 -7.07 11.04
CA THR A 205 -5.83 -6.99 11.52
C THR A 205 -6.82 -7.35 10.42
N GLY A 206 -6.65 -6.81 9.21
CA GLY A 206 -7.49 -7.17 8.06
C GLY A 206 -7.46 -8.67 7.78
N THR A 207 -6.26 -9.26 7.75
CA THR A 207 -6.08 -10.70 7.51
C THR A 207 -6.75 -11.54 8.59
N LEU A 208 -6.69 -11.13 9.86
CA LEU A 208 -7.37 -11.80 10.97
C LEU A 208 -8.89 -11.80 10.78
N PHE A 209 -9.49 -10.68 10.36
CA PHE A 209 -10.91 -10.64 10.01
C PHE A 209 -11.22 -11.61 8.86
N TYR A 210 -10.46 -11.54 7.77
CA TYR A 210 -10.65 -12.39 6.59
C TYR A 210 -10.60 -13.89 6.92
N VAL A 211 -9.58 -14.32 7.69
CA VAL A 211 -9.39 -15.74 8.03
C VAL A 211 -10.43 -16.21 9.05
N SER A 212 -10.73 -15.40 10.07
CA SER A 212 -11.68 -15.77 11.12
C SER A 212 -13.14 -15.81 10.65
N ARG A 213 -13.46 -15.12 9.54
CA ARG A 213 -14.82 -14.90 9.02
C ARG A 213 -15.75 -14.23 10.04
N ILE A 214 -15.20 -13.34 10.86
CA ILE A 214 -15.97 -12.52 11.80
C ILE A 214 -16.30 -11.20 11.09
N PRO A 215 -17.54 -10.68 11.19
CA PRO A 215 -18.62 -11.08 12.09
C PRO A 215 -19.65 -12.10 11.55
N GLU A 216 -19.60 -12.46 10.26
CA GLU A 216 -20.63 -13.31 9.63
C GLU A 216 -20.70 -14.72 10.23
N ARG A 217 -19.59 -15.24 10.78
CA ARG A 217 -19.55 -16.48 11.53
C ARG A 217 -20.38 -16.42 12.83
N LEU A 218 -20.49 -15.23 13.44
CA LEU A 218 -21.20 -15.04 14.71
C LEU A 218 -22.70 -14.82 14.51
N LYS A 219 -23.10 -14.18 13.40
CA LYS A 219 -24.51 -14.01 13.01
C LYS A 219 -24.70 -14.27 11.51
N PRO A 220 -24.90 -15.53 11.11
CA PRO A 220 -25.22 -15.87 9.72
C PRO A 220 -26.48 -15.13 9.26
N GLY A 221 -26.50 -14.63 8.01
CA GLY A 221 -27.64 -13.91 7.43
C GLY A 221 -27.66 -12.40 7.69
N TRP A 222 -26.97 -11.91 8.73
CA TRP A 222 -26.97 -10.47 9.07
C TRP A 222 -25.97 -9.64 8.25
N PHE A 223 -24.89 -10.25 7.80
CA PHE A 223 -23.78 -9.58 7.14
C PHE A 223 -23.68 -9.91 5.64
N ASP A 224 -24.74 -10.49 5.07
CA ASP A 224 -24.75 -11.00 3.68
C ASP A 224 -24.55 -9.88 2.64
N LEU A 225 -25.03 -8.66 2.93
CA LEU A 225 -24.92 -7.50 2.03
C LEU A 225 -23.74 -6.59 2.38
N ALA A 226 -23.52 -6.34 3.67
CA ALA A 226 -22.55 -5.36 4.15
C ALA A 226 -21.90 -5.79 5.46
N GLY A 227 -20.61 -5.48 5.62
CA GLY A 227 -19.88 -5.66 6.87
C GLY A 227 -19.39 -7.09 7.14
N HIS A 228 -19.45 -7.99 6.17
CA HIS A 228 -18.79 -9.29 6.27
C HIS A 228 -17.26 -9.14 6.23
N SER A 229 -16.55 -10.14 6.75
CA SER A 229 -15.10 -10.14 6.93
C SER A 229 -14.30 -9.72 5.71
N HIS A 230 -14.67 -10.19 4.53
CA HIS A 230 -13.97 -9.85 3.29
C HIS A 230 -14.09 -8.36 2.94
N GLN A 231 -15.23 -7.71 3.22
CA GLN A 231 -15.33 -6.24 3.05
C GLN A 231 -14.46 -5.51 4.07
N ILE A 232 -14.43 -5.98 5.31
CA ILE A 232 -13.59 -5.40 6.37
C ILE A 232 -12.11 -5.53 5.99
N PHE A 233 -11.69 -6.69 5.48
CA PHE A 233 -10.35 -6.94 4.98
C PHE A 233 -9.91 -5.89 3.95
N HIS A 234 -10.72 -5.63 2.91
CA HIS A 234 -10.36 -4.63 1.90
C HIS A 234 -10.23 -3.21 2.45
N VAL A 235 -11.05 -2.84 3.45
CA VAL A 235 -10.90 -1.55 4.14
C VAL A 235 -9.54 -1.46 4.82
N PHE A 236 -9.11 -2.51 5.53
CA PHE A 236 -7.78 -2.57 6.15
C PHE A 236 -6.65 -2.58 5.13
N VAL A 237 -6.83 -3.21 3.97
CA VAL A 237 -5.84 -3.17 2.88
C VAL A 237 -5.67 -1.73 2.37
N ILE A 238 -6.76 -1.00 2.17
CA ILE A 238 -6.71 0.41 1.75
C ILE A 238 -6.06 1.29 2.84
N MET A 239 -6.43 1.12 4.11
CA MET A 239 -5.81 1.87 5.21
C MET A 239 -4.31 1.60 5.31
N GLY A 240 -3.89 0.34 5.16
CA GLY A 240 -2.48 -0.02 5.17
C GLY A 240 -1.72 0.63 4.01
N ALA A 241 -2.28 0.59 2.80
CA ALA A 241 -1.68 1.21 1.63
C ALA A 241 -1.63 2.76 1.74
N LEU A 242 -2.63 3.40 2.37
CA LEU A 242 -2.60 4.83 2.68
C LEU A 242 -1.57 5.19 3.74
N ALA A 243 -1.39 4.36 4.77
CA ALA A 243 -0.33 4.56 5.75
C ALA A 243 1.06 4.46 5.09
N HIS A 244 1.25 3.49 4.21
CA HIS A 244 2.49 3.32 3.43
C HIS A 244 2.74 4.49 2.47
N TYR A 245 1.69 5.00 1.83
CA TYR A 245 1.72 6.22 1.04
C TYR A 245 2.21 7.41 1.87
N GLY A 246 1.66 7.58 3.08
CA GLY A 246 2.09 8.62 4.04
C GLY A 246 3.56 8.47 4.45
N ALA A 247 4.03 7.25 4.73
CA ALA A 247 5.44 6.98 5.02
C ALA A 247 6.36 7.43 3.87
N THR A 248 5.93 7.14 2.63
CA THR A 248 6.68 7.50 1.42
C THR A 248 6.75 9.01 1.22
N LEU A 249 5.65 9.74 1.44
CA LEU A 249 5.62 11.20 1.39
C LEU A 249 6.53 11.86 2.43
N LEU A 250 6.80 11.20 3.56
CA LEU A 250 7.75 11.71 4.56
C LEU A 250 9.21 11.45 4.16
N LEU A 251 9.48 10.33 3.50
CA LEU A 251 10.83 9.95 3.06
C LEU A 251 11.34 10.83 1.91
N LEU A 252 10.45 11.18 0.98
CA LEU A 252 10.75 11.90 -0.25
C LEU A 252 11.43 13.27 -0.01
N PRO A 253 10.82 14.24 0.71
CA PRO A 253 11.41 15.56 0.93
C PRO A 253 12.60 15.55 1.88
N TRP A 254 12.73 14.55 2.76
CA TRP A 254 13.91 14.42 3.63
C TRP A 254 15.15 14.07 2.81
N ARG A 255 15.02 13.14 1.87
CA ARG A 255 16.15 12.67 1.08
C ARG A 255 16.67 13.75 0.13
N ASP A 256 15.80 14.60 -0.40
CA ASP A 256 16.19 15.77 -1.21
C ASP A 256 17.11 16.73 -0.46
N ARG A 257 16.90 16.90 0.85
CA ARG A 257 17.67 17.84 1.68
C ARG A 257 19.06 17.30 2.05
N VAL A 258 19.19 15.98 2.22
CA VAL A 258 20.42 15.36 2.73
C VAL A 258 21.34 14.92 1.58
N GLY A 259 20.79 14.54 0.43
CA GLY A 259 21.57 14.06 -0.72
C GLY A 259 22.48 12.87 -0.38
N CYS A 260 23.52 12.66 -1.20
CA CYS A 260 24.52 11.59 -1.00
C CYS A 260 25.92 12.11 -0.64
N ASN A 261 26.08 13.42 -0.45
CA ASN A 261 27.35 14.05 -0.10
C ASN A 261 27.53 14.30 1.41
N GLY A 262 26.62 13.83 2.25
CA GLY A 262 26.74 13.92 3.70
C GLY A 262 27.69 12.85 4.24
N THR A 263 28.93 13.23 4.53
CA THR A 263 29.75 12.49 5.50
C THR A 263 29.01 12.48 6.84
N VAL A 264 28.76 11.28 7.37
CA VAL A 264 28.22 11.05 8.72
C VAL A 264 29.09 11.73 9.77
#